data_AF-A0AAW1E3S2-F1
#
_entry.id   AF-A0AAW1E3S2-F1
#
_cell.length_a   1.000
_cell.length_b   1.000
_cell.length_c   1.000
_cell.angle_alpha   90.00
_cell.angle_beta   90.00
_cell.angle_gamma   90.00
#
_symmetry.space_group_name_H-M   'P 1'
#
loop_
_entity.id
_entity.type
_entity.pdbx_description
1 polymer ?
#
loop_
_entity_poly.entity_id
_entity_poly.type
_entity_poly.pdbx_seq_one_letter_code
_entity_poly.pdbx_strand_id
1 'polypeptide(L)'
;MSRVVDPKGLGLRTVLSPQKKPKYSATRRLYLKSKLLKKAASMLVAEREDKKLEKERVVNECFPPLTLSGLSAQELKDLCKELNNKIDVVDEVRYDIKVKVDKNQTEIQTLIEKISGLKGTKRPNLKKVKKTTDDMLGACSDTSKLMKADFKANLKTVKKEEEKKDEVTDWRKNVEAMSGMEGRKKKFSTTQ
;
A
#
# COMPACT_ATOMS: atom_id res chain seq x y z
N MET A 1 -44.23 43.64 -23.01
CA MET A 1 -43.79 42.47 -23.80
C MET A 1 -43.37 42.95 -25.17
N SER A 2 -42.06 43.12 -25.40
CA SER A 2 -41.53 43.41 -26.73
C SER A 2 -40.35 42.50 -26.94
N ARG A 3 -40.52 41.48 -27.80
CA ARG A 3 -39.46 40.55 -28.19
C ARG A 3 -38.76 41.15 -29.40
N VAL A 4 -37.55 41.65 -29.20
CA VAL A 4 -36.61 41.88 -30.31
C VAL A 4 -35.91 40.55 -30.57
N VAL A 5 -36.16 39.98 -31.74
CA VAL A 5 -35.55 38.73 -32.21
C VAL A 5 -34.30 39.11 -33.00
N ASP A 6 -33.12 38.80 -32.47
CA ASP A 6 -31.86 38.94 -33.20
C ASP A 6 -31.74 37.84 -34.28
N PRO A 7 -31.45 38.19 -35.56
CA PRO A 7 -31.54 37.24 -36.68
C PRO A 7 -30.23 36.50 -36.99
N LYS A 8 -29.32 36.35 -36.03
CA LYS A 8 -28.05 35.62 -36.24
C LYS A 8 -27.84 34.58 -35.15
N GLY A 9 -28.20 33.33 -35.47
CA GLY A 9 -27.93 32.15 -34.66
C GLY A 9 -26.46 32.04 -34.28
N LEU A 10 -26.13 32.47 -33.07
CA LEU A 10 -24.88 32.19 -32.40
C LEU A 10 -25.25 31.71 -31.00
N GLY A 11 -24.92 30.44 -30.74
CA GLY A 11 -25.32 29.72 -29.54
C GLY A 11 -25.02 30.49 -28.27
N LEU A 12 -25.89 30.28 -27.27
CA LEU A 12 -25.70 30.70 -25.89
C LEU A 12 -24.30 30.28 -25.42
N ARG A 13 -23.31 31.18 -25.54
CA ARG A 13 -22.06 31.04 -24.81
C ARG A 13 -22.41 31.25 -23.36
N THR A 14 -22.63 30.16 -22.63
CA THR A 14 -22.45 30.17 -21.18
C THR A 14 -21.09 30.79 -20.91
N VAL A 15 -21.08 32.02 -20.44
CA VAL A 15 -19.89 32.71 -19.96
C VAL A 15 -19.42 31.90 -18.75
N LEU A 16 -18.49 30.98 -18.98
CA LEU A 16 -17.81 30.25 -17.93
C LEU A 16 -17.10 31.30 -17.07
N SER A 17 -17.68 31.64 -15.93
CA SER A 17 -17.04 32.47 -14.92
C SER A 17 -15.62 31.96 -14.69
N PRO A 18 -14.58 32.81 -14.64
CA PRO A 18 -13.20 32.36 -14.41
C PRO A 18 -13.15 31.57 -13.11
N GLN A 19 -12.92 30.25 -13.22
CA GLN A 19 -12.74 29.39 -12.06
C GLN A 19 -11.56 29.95 -11.25
N LYS A 20 -11.83 30.41 -10.02
CA LYS A 20 -10.80 30.96 -9.14
C LYS A 20 -9.69 29.92 -8.99
N LYS A 21 -8.47 30.27 -9.40
CA LYS A 21 -7.32 29.37 -9.27
C LYS A 21 -7.20 28.95 -7.78
N PRO A 22 -7.13 27.65 -7.47
CA PRO A 22 -7.05 27.21 -6.09
C PRO A 22 -5.75 27.73 -5.46
N LYS A 23 -5.82 28.18 -4.19
CA LYS A 23 -4.69 28.77 -3.45
C LYS A 23 -3.44 27.87 -3.39
N TYR A 24 -3.62 26.55 -3.52
CA TYR A 24 -2.53 25.56 -3.57
C TYR A 24 -2.61 24.70 -4.83
N SER A 25 -1.47 24.25 -5.31
CA SER A 25 -1.40 23.27 -6.40
C SER A 25 -1.96 21.90 -5.97
N ALA A 26 -2.45 21.12 -6.94
CA ALA A 26 -2.91 19.75 -6.69
C ALA A 26 -1.77 18.88 -6.13
N THR A 27 -0.56 19.05 -6.65
CA THR A 27 0.66 18.37 -6.18
C THR A 27 0.92 18.64 -4.70
N ARG A 28 0.80 19.89 -4.24
CA ARG A 28 1.00 20.23 -2.82
C ARG A 28 -0.06 19.58 -1.92
N ARG A 29 -1.33 19.57 -2.34
CA ARG A 29 -2.39 18.89 -1.58
C ARG A 29 -2.15 17.39 -1.47
N LEU A 30 -1.75 16.74 -2.58
CA LEU A 30 -1.46 15.31 -2.59
C LEU A 30 -0.25 14.98 -1.70
N TYR A 31 0.81 15.77 -1.76
CA TYR A 31 1.97 15.63 -0.88
C TYR A 31 1.57 15.68 0.60
N LEU A 32 0.76 16.67 1.00
CA LEU A 32 0.28 16.78 2.37
C LEU A 32 -0.60 15.59 2.78
N LYS A 33 -1.51 15.14 1.92
CA LYS A 33 -2.32 13.94 2.16
C LYS A 33 -1.44 12.70 2.37
N SER A 34 -0.41 12.53 1.54
CA SER A 34 0.54 11.41 1.65
C SER A 34 1.31 11.47 2.98
N LYS A 35 1.79 12.65 3.39
CA LYS A 35 2.45 12.84 4.68
C LYS A 35 1.52 12.54 5.86
N LEU A 36 0.27 13.01 5.80
CA LEU A 36 -0.73 12.74 6.83
C LEU A 36 -1.03 11.25 6.94
N LEU A 37 -1.23 10.57 5.81
CA LEU A 37 -1.46 9.12 5.80
C LEU A 37 -0.26 8.34 6.33
N LYS A 38 0.97 8.73 5.97
CA LYS A 38 2.20 8.11 6.48
C LYS A 38 2.30 8.25 8.00
N LYS A 39 1.99 9.43 8.55
CA LYS A 39 1.99 9.66 10.00
C LYS A 39 0.89 8.87 10.69
N ALA A 40 -0.33 8.87 10.14
CA ALA A 40 -1.46 8.10 10.67
C ALA A 40 -1.15 6.60 10.72
N ALA A 41 -0.55 6.05 9.66
CA ALA A 41 -0.13 4.65 9.63
C ALA A 41 0.90 4.33 10.73
N SER A 42 1.88 5.21 10.94
CA SER A 42 2.86 5.06 12.03
C SER A 42 2.21 5.13 13.42
N MET A 43 1.28 6.08 13.64
CA MET A 43 0.56 6.20 14.90
C MET A 43 -0.31 4.96 15.19
N LEU A 44 -0.95 4.42 14.16
CA LEU A 44 -1.80 3.22 14.28
C LEU A 44 -0.98 1.95 14.59
N VAL A 45 0.29 1.90 14.19
CA VAL A 45 1.20 0.82 14.60
C VAL A 45 1.61 0.99 16.06
N ALA A 46 1.99 2.20 16.48
CA ALA A 46 2.33 2.48 17.87
C ALA A 46 1.16 2.18 18.82
N GLU A 47 -0.04 2.65 18.50
CA GLU A 47 -1.24 2.38 19.29
C GLU A 47 -1.55 0.88 19.41
N ARG A 48 -1.28 0.09 18.37
CA ARG A 48 -1.46 -1.37 18.42
C ARG A 48 -0.47 -2.04 19.37
N GLU A 49 0.77 -1.57 19.41
CA GLU A 49 1.77 -2.08 20.34
C GLU A 49 1.43 -1.67 21.79
N ASP A 50 1.06 -0.40 22.00
CA ASP A 50 0.65 0.10 23.31
C ASP A 50 -0.55 -0.70 23.85
N LYS A 51 -1.55 -1.01 23.01
CA LYS A 51 -2.69 -1.86 23.38
C LYS A 51 -2.28 -3.29 23.74
N LYS A 52 -1.25 -3.82 23.09
CA LYS A 52 -0.73 -5.16 23.39
C LYS A 52 -0.02 -5.18 24.74
N LEU A 53 0.86 -4.20 24.99
CA LEU A 53 1.57 -4.05 26.25
C LEU A 53 0.60 -3.81 27.41
N GLU A 54 -0.41 -2.97 27.20
CA GLU A 54 -1.46 -2.71 28.19
C GLU A 54 -2.25 -3.99 28.51
N LYS A 55 -2.61 -4.77 27.49
CA LYS A 55 -3.28 -6.06 27.69
C LYS A 55 -2.40 -7.01 28.51
N GLU A 56 -1.12 -7.13 28.20
CA GLU A 56 -0.18 -7.96 28.95
C GLU A 56 -0.06 -7.49 30.40
N ARG A 57 0.03 -6.17 30.62
CA ARG A 57 0.07 -5.57 31.97
C ARG A 57 -1.16 -5.94 32.78
N VAL A 58 -2.36 -5.69 32.24
CA VAL A 58 -3.64 -5.96 32.93
C VAL A 58 -3.81 -7.44 33.22
N VAL A 59 -3.48 -8.32 32.26
CA VAL A 59 -3.56 -9.77 32.47
C VAL A 59 -2.60 -10.22 33.57
N ASN A 60 -1.37 -9.73 33.58
CA ASN A 60 -0.39 -10.09 34.61
C ASN A 60 -0.76 -9.55 36.00
N GLU A 61 -1.43 -8.38 36.08
CA GLU A 61 -1.93 -7.81 37.33
C GLU A 61 -3.12 -8.61 37.87
N CYS A 62 -4.08 -8.98 37.02
CA CYS A 62 -5.25 -9.75 37.44
C CYS A 62 -4.94 -11.23 37.70
N PHE A 63 -4.04 -11.81 36.91
CA PHE A 63 -3.74 -13.24 36.90
C PHE A 63 -2.22 -13.44 36.84
N PRO A 64 -1.51 -13.24 37.97
CA PRO A 64 -0.09 -13.48 38.03
C PRO A 64 0.24 -14.97 37.77
N PRO A 65 1.45 -15.29 37.26
CA PRO A 65 1.87 -16.67 37.04
C PRO A 65 1.75 -17.52 38.31
N LEU A 66 1.16 -18.70 38.18
CA LEU A 66 0.94 -19.61 39.31
C LEU A 66 2.26 -20.21 39.80
N THR A 67 2.58 -20.00 41.07
CA THR A 67 3.68 -20.66 41.76
C THR A 67 3.17 -21.89 42.49
N LEU A 68 3.41 -23.08 41.92
CA LEU A 68 2.96 -24.35 42.49
C LEU A 68 4.01 -25.05 43.38
N SER A 69 5.25 -24.56 43.36
CA SER A 69 6.35 -25.11 44.13
C SER A 69 6.16 -24.86 45.63
N GLY A 70 6.28 -25.92 46.44
CA GLY A 70 6.21 -25.83 47.90
C GLY A 70 4.80 -25.87 48.49
N LEU A 71 3.75 -26.02 47.66
CA LEU A 71 2.39 -26.23 48.14
C LEU A 71 2.19 -27.67 48.60
N SER A 72 1.51 -27.85 49.73
CA SER A 72 1.03 -29.14 50.19
C SER A 72 -0.14 -29.65 49.33
N ALA A 73 -0.44 -30.95 49.43
CA ALA A 73 -1.55 -31.56 48.69
C ALA A 73 -2.92 -30.96 49.03
N GLN A 74 -3.09 -30.43 50.25
CA GLN A 74 -4.33 -29.78 50.67
C GLN A 74 -4.45 -28.38 50.06
N GLU A 75 -3.40 -27.57 50.16
CA GLU A 75 -3.35 -26.23 49.56
C GLU A 75 -3.57 -26.28 48.04
N LEU A 76 -3.03 -27.30 47.37
CA LEU A 76 -3.25 -27.48 45.94
C LEU A 76 -4.73 -27.77 45.61
N LYS A 77 -5.40 -28.61 46.42
CA LYS A 77 -6.84 -28.89 46.23
C LYS A 77 -7.69 -27.65 46.46
N ASP A 78 -7.35 -26.84 47.45
CA ASP A 78 -8.09 -25.63 47.76
C ASP A 78 -7.88 -24.54 46.70
N LEU A 79 -6.65 -24.40 46.17
CA LEU A 79 -6.35 -23.56 45.00
C LEU A 79 -7.16 -24.00 43.76
N CYS A 80 -7.26 -25.31 43.49
CA CYS A 80 -8.06 -25.80 42.36
C CYS A 80 -9.55 -25.43 42.48
N LYS A 81 -10.12 -25.51 43.69
CA LYS A 81 -11.51 -25.09 43.93
C LYS A 81 -11.68 -23.58 43.76
N GLU A 82 -10.73 -22.80 44.28
CA GLU A 82 -10.75 -21.34 44.14
C GLU A 82 -10.67 -20.90 42.67
N LEU A 83 -9.77 -21.50 41.89
CA LEU A 83 -9.65 -21.23 40.46
C LEU A 83 -10.92 -21.61 39.71
N ASN A 84 -11.54 -22.75 40.04
CA ASN A 84 -12.81 -23.15 39.42
C ASN A 84 -13.91 -22.10 39.67
N ASN A 85 -14.08 -21.67 40.91
CA ASN A 85 -15.07 -20.64 41.24
C ASN A 85 -14.77 -19.30 40.53
N LYS A 86 -13.49 -18.92 40.42
CA LYS A 86 -13.09 -17.72 39.68
C LYS A 86 -13.40 -17.83 38.19
N ILE A 87 -13.24 -19.01 37.59
CA ILE A 87 -13.57 -19.25 36.18
C ILE A 87 -15.06 -18.97 35.94
N ASP A 88 -15.94 -19.49 36.80
CA ASP A 88 -17.39 -19.28 36.66
C ASP A 88 -17.74 -17.79 36.69
N VAL A 89 -17.24 -17.05 37.68
CA VAL A 89 -17.47 -15.59 37.80
C VAL A 89 -16.91 -14.82 36.60
N VAL A 90 -15.70 -15.15 36.15
CA VAL A 90 -15.07 -14.46 35.01
C VAL A 90 -15.81 -14.77 33.70
N ASP A 91 -16.34 -15.98 33.52
CA ASP A 91 -17.08 -16.34 32.31
C ASP A 91 -18.43 -15.61 32.24
N GLU A 92 -19.12 -15.43 33.37
CA GLU A 92 -20.31 -14.59 33.45
C GLU A 92 -20.01 -13.15 33.02
N VAL A 93 -18.97 -12.53 33.58
CA VAL A 93 -18.55 -11.17 33.20
C VAL A 93 -18.16 -11.10 31.71
N ARG A 94 -17.45 -12.12 31.20
CA ARG A 94 -17.09 -12.23 29.79
C ARG A 94 -18.33 -12.31 28.90
N TYR A 95 -19.36 -13.06 29.32
CA TYR A 95 -20.63 -13.17 28.61
C TYR A 95 -21.35 -11.81 28.55
N ASP A 96 -21.45 -11.10 29.68
CA ASP A 96 -22.07 -9.77 29.73
C ASP A 96 -21.39 -8.76 28.81
N ILE A 97 -20.05 -8.75 28.81
CA ILE A 97 -19.27 -7.90 27.91
C ILE A 97 -19.52 -8.28 26.45
N LYS A 98 -19.54 -9.58 26.13
CA LYS A 98 -19.84 -10.06 24.78
C LYS A 98 -21.21 -9.58 24.29
N VAL A 99 -22.24 -9.73 25.12
CA VAL A 99 -23.61 -9.28 24.79
C VAL A 99 -23.63 -7.78 24.50
N LYS A 100 -22.90 -6.95 25.28
CA LYS A 100 -22.79 -5.51 25.02
C LYS A 100 -22.08 -5.21 23.69
N VAL A 101 -21.00 -5.92 23.38
CA VAL A 101 -20.27 -5.77 22.10
C VAL A 101 -21.16 -6.18 20.92
N ASP A 102 -21.89 -7.29 21.04
CA ASP A 102 -22.79 -7.78 19.99
C ASP A 102 -23.92 -6.78 19.73
N LYS A 103 -24.51 -6.19 20.77
CA LYS A 103 -25.49 -5.09 20.64
C LYS A 103 -24.91 -3.91 19.86
N ASN A 104 -23.73 -3.43 20.25
CA ASN A 104 -23.07 -2.33 19.55
C ASN A 104 -22.78 -2.69 18.08
N GLN A 105 -22.38 -3.94 17.82
CA GLN A 105 -22.11 -4.42 16.46
C GLN A 105 -23.37 -4.44 15.60
N THR A 106 -24.51 -4.88 16.14
CA THR A 106 -25.80 -4.83 15.44
C THR A 106 -26.26 -3.39 15.16
N GLU A 107 -26.04 -2.48 16.10
CA GLU A 107 -26.34 -1.06 15.92
C GLU A 107 -25.47 -0.44 14.81
N ILE A 108 -24.15 -0.69 14.83
CA ILE A 108 -23.23 -0.24 13.79
C ILE A 108 -23.66 -0.75 12.41
N GLN A 109 -24.03 -2.02 12.28
CA GLN A 109 -24.53 -2.59 11.02
C GLN A 109 -25.81 -1.89 10.55
N THR A 110 -26.77 -1.71 11.45
CA THR A 110 -28.01 -0.97 11.17
C THR A 110 -27.73 0.45 10.70
N LEU A 111 -26.77 1.13 11.32
CA LEU A 111 -26.35 2.49 10.92
C LEU A 111 -25.66 2.49 9.56
N ILE A 112 -24.80 1.51 9.26
CA ILE A 112 -24.15 1.35 7.95
C ILE A 112 -25.22 1.16 6.86
N GLU A 113 -26.22 0.32 7.09
CA GLU A 113 -27.33 0.09 6.15
C GLU A 113 -28.15 1.36 5.91
N LYS A 114 -28.51 2.08 6.98
CA LYS A 114 -29.18 3.38 6.88
C LYS A 114 -28.37 4.37 6.06
N ILE A 115 -27.06 4.49 6.32
CA ILE A 115 -26.15 5.37 5.57
C ILE A 115 -26.08 4.95 4.09
N SER A 116 -26.06 3.64 3.82
CA SER A 116 -26.05 3.10 2.45
C SER A 116 -27.34 3.45 1.71
N GLY A 117 -28.50 3.26 2.35
CA GLY A 117 -29.81 3.63 1.81
C GLY A 117 -29.91 5.13 1.51
N LEU A 118 -29.43 5.98 2.42
CA LEU A 118 -29.42 7.44 2.25
C LEU A 118 -28.46 7.92 1.16
N LYS A 119 -27.28 7.28 1.02
CA LYS A 119 -26.33 7.59 -0.07
C LYS A 119 -26.88 7.25 -1.45
N GLY A 120 -27.91 6.40 -1.51
CA GLY A 120 -28.46 5.81 -2.73
C GLY A 120 -27.46 4.86 -3.39
N THR A 121 -27.96 3.84 -4.09
CA THR A 121 -27.09 3.03 -4.95
C THR A 121 -26.55 3.91 -6.06
N LYS A 122 -25.28 4.33 -5.97
CA LYS A 122 -24.58 4.93 -7.10
C LYS A 122 -24.57 3.88 -8.21
N ARG A 123 -25.49 3.99 -9.17
CA ARG A 123 -25.42 3.20 -10.41
C ARG A 123 -24.01 3.42 -10.98
N PRO A 124 -23.17 2.39 -11.12
CA PRO A 124 -21.89 2.55 -11.76
C PRO A 124 -22.16 3.10 -13.15
N ASN A 125 -21.62 4.28 -13.45
CA ASN A 125 -21.85 4.90 -14.73
C ASN A 125 -21.21 3.99 -15.79
N LEU A 126 -22.03 3.36 -16.63
CA LEU A 126 -21.58 2.40 -17.64
C LEU A 126 -20.69 3.15 -18.64
N LYS A 127 -19.37 3.08 -18.44
CA LYS A 127 -18.41 3.57 -19.42
C LYS A 127 -18.30 2.51 -20.51
N LYS A 128 -18.44 2.90 -21.78
CA LYS A 128 -18.09 2.04 -22.92
C LYS A 128 -16.57 1.78 -22.86
N VAL A 129 -16.18 0.64 -22.32
CA VAL A 129 -14.80 0.14 -22.37
C VAL A 129 -14.68 -0.68 -23.65
N LYS A 130 -13.78 -0.28 -24.55
CA LYS A 130 -13.37 -1.15 -25.67
C LYS A 130 -12.49 -2.23 -25.06
N LYS A 131 -12.79 -3.50 -25.34
CA LYS A 131 -11.90 -4.62 -24.95
C LYS A 131 -10.51 -4.32 -25.49
N THR A 132 -9.52 -4.23 -24.61
CA THR A 132 -8.14 -3.97 -25.02
C THR A 132 -7.52 -5.30 -25.45
N THR A 133 -6.48 -5.28 -26.28
CA THR A 133 -5.77 -6.51 -26.71
C THR A 133 -5.31 -7.38 -25.54
N ASP A 134 -5.03 -6.77 -24.39
CA ASP A 134 -4.69 -7.42 -23.13
C ASP A 134 -5.85 -8.26 -22.55
N ASP A 135 -7.11 -7.81 -22.70
CA ASP A 135 -8.30 -8.58 -22.26
C ASP A 135 -8.53 -9.83 -23.12
N MET A 136 -8.17 -9.75 -24.41
CA MET A 136 -8.30 -10.86 -25.36
C MET A 136 -7.17 -11.90 -25.20
N LEU A 137 -5.97 -11.46 -24.85
CA LEU A 137 -4.78 -12.32 -24.70
C LEU A 137 -4.58 -12.85 -23.28
N GLY A 138 -5.06 -12.13 -22.27
CA GLY A 138 -5.02 -12.53 -20.87
C GLY A 138 -5.90 -13.74 -20.55
N ALA A 139 -6.99 -13.95 -21.31
CA ALA A 139 -7.83 -15.13 -21.20
C ALA A 139 -7.16 -16.42 -21.73
N CYS A 140 -6.10 -16.28 -22.55
CA CYS A 140 -5.35 -17.40 -23.14
C CYS A 140 -4.00 -17.66 -22.45
N SER A 141 -3.66 -16.92 -21.40
CA SER A 141 -2.35 -17.02 -20.73
C SER A 141 -2.49 -17.39 -19.26
N ASP A 142 -1.66 -18.32 -18.79
CA ASP A 142 -1.71 -18.89 -17.43
C ASP A 142 -1.73 -17.83 -16.31
N THR A 143 -2.61 -18.04 -15.34
CA THR A 143 -2.83 -17.20 -14.14
C THR A 143 -1.62 -17.11 -13.20
N SER A 144 -0.54 -17.84 -13.46
CA SER A 144 0.72 -17.75 -12.69
C SER A 144 1.42 -16.40 -12.83
N LYS A 145 1.07 -15.60 -13.86
CA LYS A 145 1.57 -14.24 -14.08
C LYS A 145 0.72 -13.14 -13.45
N LEU A 146 -0.33 -13.47 -12.67
CA LEU A 146 -1.01 -12.52 -11.77
C LEU A 146 -0.11 -12.17 -10.56
N MET A 147 1.14 -11.78 -10.84
CA MET A 147 1.94 -11.03 -9.89
C MET A 147 1.24 -9.68 -9.68
N LYS A 148 1.12 -9.30 -8.41
CA LYS A 148 0.58 -8.02 -7.92
C LYS A 148 0.78 -6.95 -8.98
N ALA A 149 -0.32 -6.37 -9.45
CA ALA A 149 -0.33 -5.26 -10.39
C ALA A 149 0.22 -3.98 -9.73
N ASP A 150 1.43 -4.06 -9.20
CA ASP A 150 2.26 -2.91 -8.96
C ASP A 150 2.59 -2.37 -10.34
N PHE A 151 1.91 -1.30 -10.73
CA PHE A 151 2.17 -0.56 -11.97
C PHE A 151 3.67 -0.26 -12.17
N LYS A 152 4.42 -0.20 -11.06
CA LYS A 152 5.87 -0.03 -11.00
C LYS A 152 6.69 -1.26 -11.44
N ALA A 153 6.16 -2.47 -11.30
CA ALA A 153 6.84 -3.70 -11.72
C ALA A 153 6.84 -3.89 -13.25
N ASN A 154 5.86 -3.30 -13.96
CA ASN A 154 5.75 -3.36 -15.42
C ASN A 154 6.51 -2.24 -16.16
N LEU A 155 7.14 -1.30 -15.43
CA LEU A 155 8.01 -0.30 -16.02
C LEU A 155 9.43 -0.87 -16.11
N LYS A 156 9.97 -1.01 -17.34
CA LYS A 156 11.42 -1.20 -17.54
C LYS A 156 12.13 0.01 -16.94
N THR A 157 12.63 -0.10 -15.72
CA THR A 157 13.66 0.82 -15.24
C THR A 157 14.83 0.70 -16.19
N VAL A 158 15.16 1.76 -16.93
CA VAL A 158 16.49 1.87 -17.53
C VAL A 158 17.44 1.76 -16.34
N LYS A 159 18.08 0.60 -16.18
CA LYS A 159 19.32 0.51 -15.43
C LYS A 159 20.20 1.55 -16.08
N LYS A 160 20.34 2.72 -15.45
CA LYS A 160 21.55 3.50 -15.62
C LYS A 160 22.63 2.49 -15.26
N GLU A 161 23.39 2.05 -16.25
CA GLU A 161 24.48 1.12 -16.04
C GLU A 161 25.26 1.66 -14.84
N GLU A 162 25.19 0.94 -13.72
CA GLU A 162 26.35 0.87 -12.86
C GLU A 162 27.44 0.36 -13.79
N GLU A 163 28.27 1.32 -14.20
CA GLU A 163 29.58 1.14 -14.79
C GLU A 163 30.19 -0.08 -14.11
N LYS A 164 30.03 -1.24 -14.75
CA LYS A 164 30.85 -2.38 -14.42
C LYS A 164 32.25 -1.82 -14.59
N LYS A 165 32.96 -1.76 -13.48
CA LYS A 165 34.42 -1.65 -13.46
C LYS A 165 34.93 -2.78 -14.34
N ASP A 166 35.01 -2.51 -15.64
CA ASP A 166 35.95 -3.19 -16.48
C ASP A 166 37.28 -2.89 -15.84
N GLU A 167 37.87 -3.96 -15.34
CA GLU A 167 39.22 -4.04 -14.85
C GLU A 167 40.11 -3.61 -16.02
N VAL A 168 40.30 -2.28 -16.12
CA VAL A 168 41.20 -1.62 -17.04
C VAL A 168 42.60 -2.08 -16.66
N THR A 169 42.96 -3.23 -17.19
CA THR A 169 44.32 -3.74 -17.23
C THR A 169 45.07 -2.89 -18.25
N ASP A 170 45.57 -1.77 -17.75
CA ASP A 170 46.64 -0.93 -18.28
C ASP A 170 46.55 -0.56 -19.78
N TRP A 171 46.02 0.65 -20.05
CA TRP A 171 45.94 1.22 -21.41
C TRP A 171 47.31 1.32 -22.11
N ARG A 172 48.43 1.24 -21.37
CA ARG A 172 49.77 1.19 -21.97
C ARG A 172 49.98 -0.03 -22.87
N LYS A 173 49.39 -1.19 -22.55
CA LYS A 173 49.62 -2.43 -23.31
C LYS A 173 48.98 -2.45 -24.69
N ASN A 174 47.86 -1.73 -24.87
CA ASN A 174 47.17 -1.67 -26.17
C ASN A 174 47.92 -0.75 -27.16
N VAL A 175 48.60 0.30 -26.65
CA VAL A 175 49.35 1.25 -27.48
C VAL A 175 50.67 0.64 -27.98
N GLU A 176 51.38 -0.13 -27.15
CA GLU A 176 52.61 -0.83 -27.57
C GLU A 176 52.35 -1.92 -28.63
N ALA A 177 51.19 -2.60 -28.56
CA ALA A 177 50.83 -3.63 -29.55
C ALA A 177 50.56 -3.05 -30.96
N MET A 178 50.20 -1.77 -31.05
CA MET A 178 49.90 -1.08 -32.31
C MET A 178 51.10 -0.30 -32.89
N SER A 179 52.18 -0.13 -32.12
CA SER A 179 53.39 0.62 -32.55
C SER A 179 54.42 -0.24 -33.32
N GLY A 180 54.07 -1.47 -33.68
CA GLY A 180 55.01 -2.47 -34.23
C GLY A 180 55.00 -2.65 -35.75
N MET A 181 54.35 -1.77 -36.53
CA MET A 181 54.19 -1.97 -37.98
C MET A 181 54.78 -0.85 -38.84
N GLU A 182 55.91 -0.27 -38.41
CA GLU A 182 56.74 0.64 -39.21
C GLU A 182 58.05 -0.06 -39.62
N GLY A 183 57.92 -1.11 -40.43
CA GLY A 183 59.04 -1.86 -41.00
C GLY A 183 58.98 -1.85 -42.52
N ARG A 184 59.60 -0.84 -43.15
CA ARG A 184 59.82 -0.76 -44.60
C ARG A 184 60.52 -2.04 -45.10
N LYS A 185 59.77 -2.93 -45.75
CA LYS A 185 60.37 -4.05 -46.52
C LYS A 185 61.14 -3.46 -47.71
N LYS A 186 62.47 -3.51 -47.60
CA LYS A 186 63.50 -3.34 -48.64
C LYS A 186 63.16 -4.30 -49.81
N LYS A 187 63.33 -3.97 -51.09
CA LYS A 187 64.63 -3.89 -51.79
C LYS A 187 64.53 -3.14 -53.12
N PHE A 188 65.67 -2.56 -53.49
CA PHE A 188 65.94 -1.70 -54.63
C PHE A 188 66.23 -2.46 -55.95
N SER A 189 65.89 -1.78 -57.06
CA SER A 189 66.46 -1.67 -58.42
C SER A 189 67.16 -2.83 -59.16
N THR A 190 66.84 -2.97 -60.46
CA THR A 190 67.80 -3.02 -61.60
C THR A 190 67.10 -2.60 -62.92
N THR A 191 67.63 -1.52 -63.51
CA THR A 191 67.94 -1.17 -64.92
C THR A 191 67.21 -1.76 -66.13
N GLN A 192 66.87 -0.83 -67.04
CA GLN A 192 66.55 -0.87 -68.49
C GLN A 192 65.30 -1.62 -68.96
#